data_AF-A0A1E1V9F6-F1
#
_entry.id   AF-A0A1E1V9F6-F1
#
_cell.length_a   1.000
_cell.length_b   1.000
_cell.length_c   1.000
_cell.angle_alpha   90.00
_cell.angle_beta   90.00
_cell.angle_gamma   90.00
#
_symmetry.space_group_name_H-M   'P 1'
#
loop_
_entity.id
_entity.type
_entity.pdbx_description
1 polymer ?
#
loop_
_entity_poly.entity_id
_entity_poly.type
_entity_poly.pdbx_seq_one_letter_code
_entity_poly.pdbx_strand_id
1 'polypeptide(L)'
;MRLVEGNEIRLYGPVGYMDSDGQGFTSSDVIDALAEVGADADISVRINSGGGFAHEGVAIHTALARHGGHVVVSVDGVAASAASLIAMAGNTIVMATGSLMMVHDPSLITIGTAAEHGRGIQQLEATAAAMATVYAQRTGKALANVRAEMAAETWMTADEAVAAGYADRTGTTKARAAAHFDYSVYANVPLTALAAMEAKARAESPEGKAGAASWARVLAKANAGLTAPATAPPAEERAAAIRTEAEARRAVAFGEELVAGDLPVKDALAKLYRLPRQVVLTGAIAGVPSLAELLRR
;
A
#
# COMPACT_ATOMS: atom_id res chain seq x y z
N MET A 1 -10.90 -22.32 5.89
CA MET A 1 -11.16 -21.79 7.25
C MET A 1 -12.67 -21.60 7.39
N ARG A 2 -13.31 -21.94 8.51
CA ARG A 2 -14.75 -21.65 8.68
C ARG A 2 -14.88 -20.17 9.04
N LEU A 3 -15.53 -19.37 8.17
CA LEU A 3 -15.71 -17.93 8.38
C LEU A 3 -16.77 -17.65 9.46
N VAL A 4 -17.76 -18.53 9.61
CA VAL A 4 -18.93 -18.33 10.47
C VAL A 4 -18.81 -19.10 11.79
N GLU A 5 -19.04 -18.40 12.90
CA GLU A 5 -19.25 -18.98 14.23
C GLU A 5 -20.46 -18.30 14.90
N GLY A 6 -21.63 -18.94 14.81
CA GLY A 6 -22.89 -18.31 15.20
C GLY A 6 -23.22 -17.14 14.27
N ASN A 7 -23.40 -15.94 14.82
CA ASN A 7 -23.60 -14.71 14.03
C ASN A 7 -22.31 -13.91 13.79
N GLU A 8 -21.15 -14.51 14.06
CA GLU A 8 -19.86 -13.90 13.84
C GLU A 8 -19.25 -14.35 12.51
N ILE A 9 -18.83 -13.39 11.67
CA ILE A 9 -18.07 -13.61 10.44
C ILE A 9 -16.64 -13.13 10.64
N ARG A 10 -15.65 -14.01 10.47
CA ARG A 10 -14.22 -13.70 10.65
C ARG A 10 -13.50 -13.53 9.31
N LEU A 11 -13.08 -12.29 9.05
CA LEU A 11 -12.38 -11.87 7.85
C LEU A 11 -10.89 -11.68 8.15
N TYR A 12 -10.19 -12.80 8.32
CA TYR A 12 -8.76 -12.83 8.67
C TYR A 12 -7.92 -13.32 7.50
N GLY A 13 -6.80 -12.65 7.25
CA GLY A 13 -5.93 -12.92 6.10
C GLY A 13 -6.14 -11.92 4.96
N PRO A 14 -5.54 -12.16 3.79
CA PRO A 14 -5.66 -11.26 2.64
C PRO A 14 -7.08 -11.21 2.06
N VAL A 15 -7.44 -10.06 1.50
CA VAL A 15 -8.68 -9.88 0.73
C VAL A 15 -8.50 -10.47 -0.68
N GLY A 16 -9.25 -11.51 -0.99
CA GLY A 16 -9.23 -12.26 -2.23
C GLY A 16 -8.51 -13.61 -2.10
N TYR A 17 -7.77 -14.00 -3.14
CA TYR A 17 -7.27 -15.37 -3.26
C TYR A 17 -6.23 -15.75 -2.21
N MET A 18 -6.21 -17.05 -1.93
CA MET A 18 -5.34 -17.73 -0.98
C MET A 18 -3.87 -17.37 -1.24
N ASP A 19 -3.16 -16.93 -0.19
CA ASP A 19 -1.71 -16.93 -0.22
C ASP A 19 -1.16 -18.37 -0.31
N SER A 20 0.16 -18.53 -0.42
CA SER A 20 0.80 -19.85 -0.50
C SER A 20 0.46 -20.78 0.66
N ASP A 21 -0.04 -20.23 1.77
CA ASP A 21 -0.32 -20.93 3.01
C ASP A 21 -1.82 -21.23 3.17
N GLY A 22 -2.63 -20.91 2.15
CA GLY A 22 -4.06 -21.20 2.12
C GLY A 22 -4.90 -20.25 2.98
N GLN A 23 -4.45 -19.01 3.17
CA GLN A 23 -5.14 -18.00 3.95
C GLN A 23 -5.73 -16.91 3.04
N GLY A 24 -6.95 -16.45 3.36
CA GLY A 24 -7.64 -15.39 2.63
C GLY A 24 -9.16 -15.54 2.69
N PHE A 25 -9.86 -14.55 2.18
CA PHE A 25 -11.31 -14.60 2.02
C PHE A 25 -11.75 -13.79 0.80
N THR A 26 -12.68 -14.35 0.04
CA THR A 26 -13.26 -13.74 -1.17
C THR A 26 -14.66 -13.20 -0.92
N SER A 27 -15.18 -12.43 -1.87
CA SER A 27 -16.56 -11.96 -1.88
C SER A 27 -17.57 -13.12 -1.89
N SER A 28 -17.27 -14.21 -2.59
CA SER A 28 -18.07 -15.44 -2.54
C SER A 28 -18.13 -16.04 -1.14
N ASP A 29 -16.99 -16.18 -0.45
CA ASP A 29 -16.95 -16.73 0.91
C ASP A 29 -17.81 -15.91 1.89
N VAL A 30 -17.80 -14.57 1.74
CA VAL A 30 -18.62 -13.68 2.58
C VAL A 30 -20.10 -13.77 2.22
N ILE A 31 -20.46 -13.88 0.95
CA ILE A 31 -21.85 -14.05 0.53
C ILE A 31 -22.42 -15.37 1.07
N ASP A 32 -21.65 -16.45 0.98
CA ASP A 32 -22.03 -17.75 1.53
C ASP A 32 -22.17 -17.68 3.06
N ALA A 33 -21.24 -16.97 3.73
CA ALA A 33 -21.32 -16.74 5.16
C ALA A 33 -22.60 -15.98 5.55
N LEU A 34 -22.94 -14.89 4.85
CA LEU A 34 -24.17 -14.13 5.07
C LEU A 34 -25.42 -14.98 4.87
N ALA A 35 -25.41 -15.88 3.87
CA ALA A 35 -26.50 -16.82 3.65
C ALA A 35 -26.62 -17.85 4.79
N GLU A 36 -25.50 -18.30 5.38
CA GLU A 36 -25.49 -19.18 6.56
C GLU A 36 -26.07 -18.47 7.80
N VAL A 37 -25.77 -17.18 8.02
CA VAL A 37 -26.28 -16.44 9.19
C VAL A 37 -27.76 -16.05 9.05
N GLY A 38 -28.21 -15.80 7.81
CA GLY A 38 -29.57 -15.37 7.49
C GLY A 38 -29.67 -13.87 7.21
N ALA A 39 -30.46 -13.51 6.20
CA ALA A 39 -30.46 -12.19 5.55
C ALA A 39 -30.78 -10.98 6.46
N ASP A 40 -31.53 -11.19 7.54
CA ASP A 40 -31.98 -10.13 8.46
C ASP A 40 -31.36 -10.25 9.85
N ALA A 41 -30.45 -11.21 10.08
CA ALA A 41 -29.84 -11.42 11.38
C ALA A 41 -28.83 -10.32 11.71
N ASP A 42 -28.80 -9.83 12.95
CA ASP A 42 -27.70 -8.98 13.39
C ASP A 42 -26.40 -9.78 13.40
N ILE A 43 -25.33 -9.20 12.83
CA ILE A 43 -24.04 -9.88 12.64
C ILE A 43 -22.87 -9.08 13.23
N SER A 44 -21.86 -9.82 13.66
CA SER A 44 -20.56 -9.29 14.08
C SER A 44 -19.51 -9.66 13.03
N VAL A 45 -18.87 -8.69 12.41
CA VAL A 45 -17.81 -8.90 11.41
C VAL A 45 -16.46 -8.56 12.04
N ARG A 46 -15.61 -9.57 12.24
CA ARG A 46 -14.27 -9.40 12.80
C ARG A 46 -13.26 -9.25 11.67
N ILE A 47 -12.50 -8.15 11.65
CA ILE A 47 -11.49 -7.88 10.63
C ILE A 47 -10.10 -7.91 11.25
N ASN A 48 -9.21 -8.68 10.63
CA ASN A 48 -7.78 -8.66 10.88
C ASN A 48 -7.06 -8.94 9.56
N SER A 49 -6.97 -7.91 8.73
CA SER A 49 -6.52 -8.03 7.35
C SER A 49 -5.70 -6.83 6.91
N GLY A 50 -4.55 -7.12 6.29
CA GLY A 50 -3.70 -6.12 5.65
C GLY A 50 -4.24 -5.62 4.30
N GLY A 51 -5.37 -6.15 3.82
CA GLY A 51 -5.95 -5.81 2.53
C GLY A 51 -5.64 -6.84 1.45
N GLY A 52 -5.73 -6.41 0.19
CA GLY A 52 -5.60 -7.29 -0.98
C GLY A 52 -6.28 -6.69 -2.20
N PHE A 53 -7.04 -7.50 -2.94
CA PHE A 53 -7.69 -7.07 -4.17
C PHE A 53 -8.79 -6.03 -3.90
N ALA A 54 -8.62 -4.82 -4.42
CA ALA A 54 -9.55 -3.70 -4.18
C ALA A 54 -10.99 -4.01 -4.61
N HIS A 55 -11.18 -4.68 -5.76
CA HIS A 55 -12.51 -5.01 -6.28
C HIS A 55 -13.22 -6.09 -5.46
N GLU A 56 -12.47 -7.06 -4.89
CA GLU A 56 -13.01 -8.00 -3.90
C GLU A 56 -13.47 -7.25 -2.65
N GLY A 57 -12.66 -6.29 -2.18
CA GLY A 57 -13.04 -5.42 -1.07
C GLY A 57 -14.33 -4.63 -1.32
N VAL A 58 -14.50 -4.06 -2.52
CA VAL A 58 -15.73 -3.35 -2.92
C VAL A 58 -16.93 -4.29 -2.93
N ALA A 59 -16.77 -5.51 -3.46
CA ALA A 59 -17.84 -6.49 -3.51
C ALA A 59 -18.28 -6.93 -2.11
N ILE A 60 -17.32 -7.21 -1.22
CA ILE A 60 -17.59 -7.55 0.18
C ILE A 60 -18.25 -6.39 0.91
N HIS A 61 -17.73 -5.17 0.77
CA HIS A 61 -18.34 -3.96 1.33
C HIS A 61 -19.82 -3.86 0.90
N THR A 62 -20.09 -4.04 -0.39
CA THR A 62 -21.46 -3.93 -0.93
C THR A 62 -22.37 -5.04 -0.40
N ALA A 63 -21.87 -6.27 -0.26
CA ALA A 63 -22.64 -7.37 0.29
C ALA A 63 -23.03 -7.10 1.75
N LEU A 64 -22.07 -6.66 2.57
CA LEU A 64 -22.30 -6.30 3.97
C LEU A 64 -23.24 -5.10 4.11
N ALA A 65 -23.05 -4.04 3.31
CA ALA A 65 -23.89 -2.84 3.37
C ALA A 65 -25.35 -3.07 2.92
N ARG A 66 -25.60 -4.15 2.15
CA ARG A 66 -26.94 -4.57 1.72
C ARG A 66 -27.60 -5.55 2.69
N HIS A 67 -26.88 -6.03 3.69
CA HIS A 67 -27.40 -6.95 4.69
C HIS A 67 -28.56 -6.29 5.47
N GLY A 68 -29.63 -7.05 5.73
CA GLY A 68 -30.85 -6.51 6.34
C GLY A 68 -30.71 -6.27 7.85
N GLY A 69 -29.88 -7.06 8.51
CA GLY A 69 -29.59 -6.93 9.94
C GLY A 69 -28.52 -5.89 10.25
N HIS A 70 -28.38 -5.57 11.54
CA HIS A 70 -27.35 -4.65 11.99
C HIS A 70 -25.95 -5.28 11.89
N VAL A 71 -25.05 -4.63 11.15
CA VAL A 71 -23.66 -5.05 10.98
C VAL A 71 -22.75 -4.31 11.96
N VAL A 72 -22.16 -5.03 12.91
CA VAL A 72 -21.13 -4.52 13.81
C VAL A 72 -19.77 -5.00 13.32
N VAL A 73 -18.96 -4.09 12.78
CA VAL A 73 -17.57 -4.37 12.40
C VAL A 73 -16.67 -4.15 13.61
N SER A 74 -15.79 -5.11 13.88
CA SER A 74 -14.72 -4.98 14.87
C SER A 74 -13.36 -5.20 14.22
N VAL A 75 -12.47 -4.21 14.32
CA VAL A 75 -11.07 -4.32 13.89
C VAL A 75 -10.24 -4.86 15.05
N ASP A 76 -9.79 -6.09 14.91
CA ASP A 76 -9.10 -6.83 15.97
C ASP A 76 -7.60 -6.61 16.01
N GLY A 77 -7.01 -6.22 14.89
CA GLY A 77 -5.56 -6.03 14.77
C GLY A 77 -5.26 -4.99 13.71
N VAL A 78 -5.64 -5.28 12.47
CA VAL A 78 -5.51 -4.32 11.37
C VAL A 78 -6.72 -4.38 10.42
N ALA A 79 -7.09 -3.23 9.88
CA ALA A 79 -7.89 -3.12 8.68
C ALA A 79 -7.19 -2.14 7.72
N ALA A 80 -6.40 -2.66 6.79
CA ALA A 80 -5.60 -1.85 5.87
C ALA A 80 -6.07 -2.03 4.41
N SER A 81 -5.98 -0.98 3.60
CA SER A 81 -6.25 -1.05 2.16
C SER A 81 -7.68 -1.59 1.86
N ALA A 82 -7.83 -2.64 1.06
CA ALA A 82 -9.14 -3.22 0.77
C ALA A 82 -9.94 -3.62 2.04
N ALA A 83 -9.26 -3.95 3.14
CA ALA A 83 -9.93 -4.30 4.40
C ALA A 83 -10.48 -3.08 5.14
N SER A 84 -9.83 -1.91 5.07
CA SER A 84 -10.41 -0.67 5.61
C SER A 84 -11.66 -0.29 4.84
N LEU A 85 -11.70 -0.54 3.51
CA LEU A 85 -12.90 -0.32 2.70
C LEU A 85 -14.04 -1.22 3.15
N ILE A 86 -13.78 -2.51 3.37
CA ILE A 86 -14.77 -3.46 3.91
C ILE A 86 -15.33 -2.98 5.25
N ALA A 87 -14.47 -2.47 6.13
CA ALA A 87 -14.89 -2.00 7.44
C ALA A 87 -15.96 -0.90 7.36
N MET A 88 -15.94 -0.07 6.31
CA MET A 88 -16.89 1.04 6.14
C MET A 88 -18.34 0.57 5.93
N ALA A 89 -18.57 -0.72 5.66
CA ALA A 89 -19.91 -1.29 5.53
C ALA A 89 -20.63 -1.47 6.88
N GLY A 90 -19.91 -1.36 8.00
CA GLY A 90 -20.49 -1.50 9.33
C GLY A 90 -21.43 -0.36 9.69
N ASN A 91 -22.62 -0.68 10.21
CA ASN A 91 -23.46 0.31 10.88
C ASN A 91 -22.77 0.82 12.15
N THR A 92 -22.04 -0.05 12.84
CA THR A 92 -21.11 0.31 13.92
C THR A 92 -19.74 -0.26 13.65
N ILE A 93 -18.69 0.55 13.80
CA ILE A 93 -17.29 0.19 13.63
C ILE A 93 -16.57 0.41 14.96
N VAL A 94 -16.07 -0.68 15.52
CA VAL A 94 -15.30 -0.71 16.77
C VAL A 94 -13.86 -1.08 16.46
N MET A 95 -12.91 -0.31 16.96
CA MET A 95 -11.49 -0.64 16.82
C MET A 95 -10.90 -1.09 18.15
N ALA A 96 -10.33 -2.29 18.21
CA ALA A 96 -9.68 -2.80 19.42
C ALA A 96 -8.51 -1.88 19.85
N THR A 97 -8.25 -1.80 21.16
CA THR A 97 -7.09 -1.04 21.65
C THR A 97 -5.80 -1.63 21.07
N GLY A 98 -4.99 -0.78 20.43
CA GLY A 98 -3.76 -1.18 19.74
C GLY A 98 -3.95 -1.68 18.30
N SER A 99 -5.18 -1.64 17.78
CA SER A 99 -5.42 -1.91 16.35
C SER A 99 -5.10 -0.70 15.47
N LEU A 100 -4.88 -0.97 14.19
CA LEU A 100 -4.57 0.03 13.17
C LEU A 100 -5.58 -0.03 12.02
N MET A 101 -5.88 1.14 11.45
CA MET A 101 -6.57 1.27 10.18
C MET A 101 -5.68 2.01 9.19
N MET A 102 -5.67 1.59 7.93
CA MET A 102 -4.92 2.30 6.88
C MET A 102 -5.76 2.50 5.63
N VAL A 103 -5.77 3.73 5.13
CA VAL A 103 -6.33 4.10 3.83
C VAL A 103 -5.23 4.56 2.89
N HIS A 104 -5.26 4.08 1.65
CA HIS A 104 -4.29 4.49 0.63
C HIS A 104 -4.89 4.42 -0.78
N ASP A 105 -4.17 4.96 -1.75
CA ASP A 105 -4.52 4.83 -3.17
C ASP A 105 -4.37 3.37 -3.65
N PRO A 106 -5.22 2.93 -4.60
CA PRO A 106 -5.03 1.64 -5.23
C PRO A 106 -3.69 1.59 -5.94
N SER A 107 -3.10 0.40 -6.03
CA SER A 107 -1.85 0.16 -6.73
C SER A 107 -2.04 -0.90 -7.81
N LEU A 108 -1.35 -0.74 -8.94
CA LEU A 108 -1.36 -1.70 -10.05
C LEU A 108 0.04 -1.82 -10.64
N ILE A 109 0.43 -3.04 -10.99
CA ILE A 109 1.60 -3.31 -11.82
C ILE A 109 1.14 -3.37 -13.28
N THR A 110 1.80 -2.60 -14.15
CA THR A 110 1.50 -2.57 -15.59
C THR A 110 2.75 -2.91 -16.40
N ILE A 111 2.59 -3.63 -17.49
CA ILE A 111 3.67 -3.98 -18.44
C ILE A 111 3.11 -3.73 -19.84
N GLY A 112 3.81 -2.93 -20.65
CA GLY A 112 3.41 -2.70 -22.03
C GLY A 112 3.88 -1.37 -22.61
N THR A 113 3.15 -0.92 -23.63
CA THR A 113 3.32 0.35 -24.33
C THR A 113 2.87 1.54 -23.48
N ALA A 114 3.25 2.75 -23.89
CA ALA A 114 2.80 3.98 -23.24
C ALA A 114 1.26 4.11 -23.17
N ALA A 115 0.55 3.63 -24.19
CA ALA A 115 -0.92 3.64 -24.21
C ALA A 115 -1.52 2.66 -23.16
N GLU A 116 -0.86 1.52 -22.92
CA GLU A 116 -1.28 0.56 -21.90
C GLU A 116 -1.03 1.08 -20.48
N HIS A 117 0.11 1.73 -20.26
CA HIS A 117 0.35 2.45 -19.00
C HIS A 117 -0.68 3.57 -18.78
N GLY A 118 -1.01 4.34 -19.82
CA GLY A 118 -2.05 5.37 -19.76
C GLY A 118 -3.43 4.81 -19.38
N ARG A 119 -3.80 3.64 -19.91
CA ARG A 119 -5.03 2.93 -19.49
C ARG A 119 -4.97 2.49 -18.03
N GLY A 120 -3.81 2.00 -17.57
CA GLY A 120 -3.61 1.64 -16.16
C GLY A 120 -3.80 2.82 -15.22
N ILE A 121 -3.28 4.01 -15.57
CA ILE A 121 -3.48 5.24 -14.79
C ILE A 121 -4.97 5.58 -14.70
N GLN A 122 -5.69 5.56 -15.83
CA GLN A 122 -7.13 5.84 -15.83
C GLN A 122 -7.92 4.88 -14.94
N GLN A 123 -7.55 3.59 -14.94
CA GLN A 123 -8.16 2.60 -14.08
C GLN A 123 -7.88 2.88 -12.59
N LEU A 124 -6.63 3.22 -12.24
CA LEU A 124 -6.27 3.57 -10.87
C LEU A 124 -7.05 4.78 -10.37
N GLU A 125 -7.13 5.86 -11.15
CA GLU A 125 -7.89 7.06 -10.80
C GLU A 125 -9.38 6.75 -10.60
N ALA A 126 -9.98 5.94 -11.48
CA ALA A 126 -11.38 5.53 -11.35
C ALA A 126 -11.61 4.71 -10.07
N THR A 127 -10.75 3.73 -9.78
CA THR A 127 -10.83 2.93 -8.55
C THR A 127 -10.63 3.82 -7.32
N ALA A 128 -9.66 4.74 -7.35
CA ALA A 128 -9.34 5.62 -6.24
C ALA A 128 -10.49 6.59 -5.92
N ALA A 129 -11.13 7.15 -6.94
CA ALA A 129 -12.33 7.98 -6.79
C ALA A 129 -13.52 7.20 -6.20
N ALA A 130 -13.73 5.96 -6.65
CA ALA A 130 -14.79 5.09 -6.12
C ALA A 130 -14.56 4.77 -4.63
N MET A 131 -13.35 4.36 -4.25
CA MET A 131 -12.98 4.09 -2.86
C MET A 131 -13.10 5.35 -1.98
N ALA A 132 -12.62 6.49 -2.47
CA ALA A 132 -12.71 7.77 -1.75
C ALA A 132 -14.15 8.19 -1.47
N THR A 133 -15.09 7.86 -2.38
CA THR A 133 -16.51 8.16 -2.18
C THR A 133 -17.06 7.40 -0.97
N VAL A 134 -16.71 6.12 -0.80
CA VAL A 134 -17.14 5.32 0.36
C VAL A 134 -16.57 5.91 1.66
N TYR A 135 -15.27 6.21 1.68
CA TYR A 135 -14.63 6.82 2.85
C TYR A 135 -15.20 8.21 3.18
N ALA A 136 -15.48 9.04 2.17
CA ALA A 136 -16.08 10.36 2.37
C ALA A 136 -17.50 10.26 2.93
N GLN A 137 -18.30 9.32 2.43
CA GLN A 137 -19.63 9.04 2.99
C GLN A 137 -19.56 8.61 4.45
N ARG A 138 -18.60 7.75 4.80
CA ARG A 138 -18.42 7.27 6.17
C ARG A 138 -17.96 8.39 7.12
N THR A 139 -16.93 9.13 6.72
CA THR A 139 -16.27 10.12 7.59
C THR A 139 -16.98 11.47 7.63
N GLY A 140 -17.84 11.77 6.65
CA GLY A 140 -18.44 13.09 6.44
C GLY A 140 -17.44 14.15 5.93
N LYS A 141 -16.20 13.76 5.61
CA LYS A 141 -15.17 14.67 5.09
C LYS A 141 -15.43 15.02 3.63
N ALA A 142 -14.90 16.17 3.20
CA ALA A 142 -14.85 16.51 1.78
C ALA A 142 -14.03 15.47 1.01
N LEU A 143 -14.50 15.08 -0.18
CA LEU A 143 -13.85 14.07 -1.02
C LEU A 143 -12.37 14.39 -1.26
N ALA A 144 -12.01 15.66 -1.47
CA ALA A 144 -10.63 16.08 -1.67
C ALA A 144 -9.71 15.79 -0.48
N ASN A 145 -10.21 15.92 0.76
CA ASN A 145 -9.43 15.61 1.96
C ASN A 145 -9.19 14.11 2.07
N VAL A 146 -10.21 13.30 1.79
CA VAL A 146 -10.08 11.84 1.75
C VAL A 146 -9.12 11.39 0.67
N ARG A 147 -9.15 12.00 -0.52
CA ARG A 147 -8.16 11.73 -1.59
C ARG A 147 -6.74 12.05 -1.13
N ALA A 148 -6.54 13.14 -0.39
CA ALA A 148 -5.24 13.49 0.17
C ALA A 148 -4.77 12.47 1.22
N GLU A 149 -5.67 12.00 2.10
CA GLU A 149 -5.38 10.95 3.07
C GLU A 149 -5.00 9.62 2.39
N MET A 150 -5.70 9.25 1.32
CA MET A 150 -5.36 8.08 0.51
C MET A 150 -4.02 8.23 -0.19
N ALA A 151 -3.76 9.37 -0.84
CA ALA A 151 -2.48 9.61 -1.51
C ALA A 151 -1.28 9.59 -0.53
N ALA A 152 -1.51 9.93 0.73
CA ALA A 152 -0.49 9.93 1.79
C ALA A 152 -0.23 8.55 2.40
N GLU A 153 -1.03 7.52 2.08
CA GLU A 153 -1.04 6.23 2.80
C GLU A 153 -1.19 6.45 4.32
N THR A 154 -2.37 6.91 4.72
CA THR A 154 -2.63 7.34 6.09
C THR A 154 -2.92 6.14 7.00
N TRP A 155 -2.08 5.98 8.02
CA TRP A 155 -2.27 5.02 9.10
C TRP A 155 -2.84 5.71 10.33
N MET A 156 -3.82 5.06 10.97
CA MET A 156 -4.54 5.57 12.13
C MET A 156 -4.61 4.51 13.22
N THR A 157 -4.30 4.90 14.44
CA THR A 157 -4.68 4.18 15.65
C THR A 157 -6.19 4.16 15.83
N ALA A 158 -6.69 3.32 16.73
CA ALA A 158 -8.12 3.28 17.07
C ALA A 158 -8.68 4.66 17.46
N ASP A 159 -7.96 5.43 18.29
CA ASP A 159 -8.39 6.76 18.71
C ASP A 159 -8.38 7.77 17.55
N GLU A 160 -7.34 7.74 16.72
CA GLU A 160 -7.25 8.62 15.54
C GLU A 160 -8.33 8.31 14.51
N ALA A 161 -8.62 7.03 14.27
CA ALA A 161 -9.67 6.61 13.34
C ALA A 161 -11.06 7.05 13.83
N VAL A 162 -11.30 7.00 15.15
CA VAL A 162 -12.54 7.54 15.74
C VAL A 162 -12.60 9.05 15.57
N ALA A 163 -11.53 9.78 15.92
CA ALA A 163 -11.47 11.22 15.78
C ALA A 163 -11.62 11.68 14.31
N ALA A 164 -11.12 10.88 13.37
CA ALA A 164 -11.21 11.11 11.93
C ALA A 164 -12.53 10.63 11.29
N GLY A 165 -13.44 10.01 12.04
CA GLY A 165 -14.74 9.55 11.56
C GLY A 165 -14.72 8.22 10.80
N TYR A 166 -13.59 7.50 10.79
CA TYR A 166 -13.48 6.18 10.19
C TYR A 166 -14.02 5.06 11.09
N ALA A 167 -14.08 5.28 12.41
CA ALA A 167 -14.65 4.36 13.39
C ALA A 167 -15.58 5.10 14.37
N ASP A 168 -16.48 4.38 15.03
CA ASP A 168 -17.41 5.00 16.00
C ASP A 168 -16.84 5.05 17.41
N ARG A 169 -16.08 4.01 17.81
CA ARG A 169 -15.50 3.92 19.15
C ARG A 169 -14.34 2.95 19.23
N THR A 170 -13.55 3.11 20.28
CA THR A 170 -12.54 2.15 20.69
C THR A 170 -13.15 1.02 21.53
N GLY A 171 -12.69 -0.20 21.29
CA GLY A 171 -13.00 -1.38 22.09
C GLY A 171 -11.97 -1.59 23.22
N THR A 172 -12.43 -2.10 24.36
CA THR A 172 -11.59 -2.44 25.52
C THR A 172 -10.84 -3.76 25.36
N THR A 173 -11.22 -4.57 24.38
CA THR A 173 -10.52 -5.82 24.05
C THR A 173 -9.16 -5.49 23.44
N LYS A 174 -8.09 -6.11 23.96
CA LYS A 174 -6.75 -5.98 23.39
C LYS A 174 -6.69 -6.63 22.01
N ALA A 175 -6.00 -5.97 21.08
CA ALA A 175 -5.81 -6.49 19.74
C ALA A 175 -5.24 -7.93 19.74
N ARG A 176 -5.78 -8.79 18.88
CA ARG A 176 -5.24 -10.15 18.67
C ARG A 176 -4.13 -10.07 17.64
N ALA A 177 -3.00 -10.74 17.89
CA ALA A 177 -1.81 -10.70 17.02
C ALA A 177 -2.21 -10.85 15.54
N ALA A 178 -1.79 -9.89 14.72
CA ALA A 178 -2.21 -9.72 13.33
C ALA A 178 -2.20 -11.06 12.55
N ALA A 179 -3.19 -11.26 11.67
CA ALA A 179 -3.04 -12.26 10.62
C ALA A 179 -1.73 -11.98 9.84
N HIS A 180 -1.03 -13.03 9.41
CA HIS A 180 0.27 -12.90 8.76
C HIS A 180 0.09 -12.11 7.45
N PHE A 181 0.42 -10.82 7.47
CA PHE A 181 0.45 -9.97 6.30
C PHE A 181 1.80 -9.27 6.27
N ASP A 182 2.51 -9.38 5.16
CA ASP A 182 3.77 -8.68 4.99
C ASP A 182 3.50 -7.19 4.78
N TYR A 183 3.51 -6.43 5.87
CA TYR A 183 3.33 -4.98 5.80
C TYR A 183 4.46 -4.29 5.05
N SER A 184 5.60 -4.94 4.76
CA SER A 184 6.72 -4.31 4.07
C SER A 184 6.37 -3.83 2.65
N VAL A 185 5.25 -4.30 2.08
CA VAL A 185 4.69 -3.83 0.80
C VAL A 185 4.20 -2.38 0.83
N TYR A 186 3.87 -1.83 2.01
CA TYR A 186 3.36 -0.46 2.17
C TYR A 186 4.49 0.53 2.54
N ALA A 187 4.43 1.76 2.06
CA ALA A 187 5.53 2.71 2.17
C ALA A 187 5.68 3.33 3.58
N ASN A 188 4.56 3.63 4.24
CA ASN A 188 4.47 4.46 5.45
C ASN A 188 4.00 3.68 6.70
N VAL A 189 4.21 2.36 6.72
CA VAL A 189 3.80 1.50 7.84
C VAL A 189 4.37 2.00 9.18
N PRO A 190 3.53 2.17 10.23
CA PRO A 190 3.99 2.49 11.57
C PRO A 190 4.97 1.43 12.10
N LEU A 191 6.04 1.88 12.76
CA LEU A 191 7.05 0.99 13.35
C LEU A 191 6.45 -0.02 14.34
N THR A 192 5.35 0.33 15.00
CA THR A 192 4.61 -0.56 15.89
C THR A 192 3.96 -1.74 15.16
N ALA A 193 3.44 -1.53 13.95
CA ALA A 193 2.88 -2.60 13.12
C ALA A 193 3.98 -3.54 12.62
N LEU A 194 5.13 -2.97 12.22
CA LEU A 194 6.32 -3.75 11.85
C LEU A 194 6.84 -4.59 13.03
N ALA A 195 6.93 -4.00 14.22
CA ALA A 195 7.37 -4.71 15.43
C ALA A 195 6.42 -5.86 15.82
N ALA A 196 5.11 -5.67 15.68
CA ALA A 196 4.12 -6.72 15.93
C ALA A 196 4.23 -7.88 14.92
N MET A 197 4.48 -7.58 13.65
CA MET A 197 4.75 -8.58 12.60
C MET A 197 5.99 -9.42 12.92
N GLU A 198 7.09 -8.77 13.32
CA GLU A 198 8.35 -9.45 13.66
C GLU A 198 8.26 -10.28 14.95
N ALA A 199 7.55 -9.80 15.97
CA ALA A 199 7.35 -10.55 17.21
C ALA A 199 6.62 -11.88 16.97
N LYS A 200 5.63 -11.89 16.08
CA LYS A 200 4.91 -13.10 15.68
C LYS A 200 5.76 -14.03 14.81
N ALA A 201 6.49 -13.50 13.81
CA ALA A 201 7.43 -14.28 12.99
C ALA A 201 8.51 -14.99 13.85
N ARG A 202 8.94 -14.37 14.96
CA ARG A 202 9.82 -15.00 15.95
C ARG A 202 9.14 -16.08 16.77
N ALA A 203 7.87 -15.90 17.13
CA ALA A 203 7.11 -16.88 17.89
C ALA A 203 6.78 -18.15 17.08
N GLU A 204 6.68 -18.03 15.75
CA GLU A 204 6.33 -19.11 14.83
C GLU A 204 7.54 -19.83 14.23
N SER A 205 8.77 -19.39 14.51
CA SER A 205 10.02 -20.05 14.08
C SER A 205 10.69 -20.77 15.27
N PRO A 206 10.69 -22.12 15.34
CA PRO A 206 11.35 -22.87 16.41
C PRO A 206 12.88 -22.74 16.42
N GLU A 207 13.47 -22.15 15.38
CA GLU A 207 14.92 -22.11 15.17
C GLU A 207 15.39 -20.72 14.75
N GLY A 208 15.32 -19.74 15.66
CA GLY A 208 16.32 -18.67 15.86
C GLY A 208 17.06 -18.02 14.67
N LYS A 209 16.53 -18.00 13.44
CA LYS A 209 17.19 -17.49 12.23
C LYS A 209 16.46 -16.31 11.58
N ALA A 210 15.49 -15.71 12.25
CA ALA A 210 15.00 -14.37 11.89
C ALA A 210 15.89 -13.29 12.56
N GLY A 211 17.15 -13.20 12.14
CA GLY A 211 18.15 -12.41 12.87
C GLY A 211 19.25 -11.86 11.97
N ALA A 212 18.92 -10.86 11.14
CA ALA A 212 19.84 -9.81 10.62
C ALA A 212 19.13 -9.01 9.50
N ALA A 213 18.43 -9.70 8.60
CA ALA A 213 17.81 -9.09 7.42
C ALA A 213 16.56 -8.25 7.74
N SER A 214 15.83 -8.56 8.82
CA SER A 214 14.61 -7.82 9.20
C SER A 214 14.93 -6.46 9.84
N TRP A 215 15.91 -6.41 10.75
CA TRP A 215 16.40 -5.17 11.36
C TRP A 215 16.98 -4.20 10.34
N ALA A 216 17.67 -4.69 9.30
CA ALA A 216 18.19 -3.84 8.22
C ALA A 216 17.06 -3.17 7.42
N ARG A 217 15.93 -3.85 7.19
CA ARG A 217 14.75 -3.29 6.49
C ARG A 217 13.96 -2.30 7.36
N VAL A 218 13.80 -2.60 8.65
CA VAL A 218 13.14 -1.69 9.61
C VAL A 218 13.95 -0.40 9.75
N LEU A 219 15.28 -0.50 9.87
CA LEU A 219 16.18 0.67 9.93
C LEU A 219 16.21 1.45 8.61
N ALA A 220 16.13 0.78 7.46
CA ALA A 220 16.06 1.45 6.15
C ALA A 220 14.78 2.29 5.98
N LYS A 221 13.62 1.78 6.42
CA LYS A 221 12.37 2.55 6.38
C LYS A 221 12.31 3.67 7.43
N ALA A 222 12.82 3.43 8.64
CA ALA A 222 12.92 4.47 9.68
C ALA A 222 13.79 5.66 9.23
N ASN A 223 14.87 5.40 8.46
CA ASN A 223 15.70 6.46 7.89
C ASN A 223 15.08 7.17 6.68
N ALA A 224 14.22 6.49 5.89
CA ALA A 224 13.53 7.11 4.76
C ALA A 224 12.48 8.16 5.18
N GLY A 225 11.88 7.98 6.37
CA GLY A 225 10.94 8.93 6.96
C GLY A 225 11.57 10.23 7.50
N LEU A 226 12.90 10.34 7.54
CA LEU A 226 13.63 11.51 8.06
C LEU A 226 14.06 12.52 6.97
N THR A 227 13.74 12.29 5.70
CA THR A 227 14.01 13.28 4.64
C THR A 227 12.78 13.50 3.76
N ALA A 228 11.94 14.44 4.14
CA ALA A 228 11.15 15.21 3.18
C ALA A 228 10.87 16.62 3.73
N PRO A 229 11.16 17.69 2.97
CA PRO A 229 10.33 18.87 3.00
C PRO A 229 9.15 18.69 2.03
N ALA A 230 8.00 19.20 2.46
CA ALA A 230 6.74 19.24 1.74
C ALA A 230 6.77 20.18 0.52
N THR A 231 5.75 20.00 -0.33
CA THR A 231 5.42 20.68 -1.61
C THR A 231 6.23 20.20 -2.82
N ALA A 232 5.68 19.20 -3.51
CA ALA A 232 6.25 18.72 -4.76
C ALA A 232 5.70 19.53 -5.96
N PRO A 233 6.54 19.93 -6.93
CA PRO A 233 6.20 20.84 -8.03
C PRO A 233 5.19 20.25 -9.04
N PRO A 234 4.62 21.03 -9.97
CA PRO A 234 3.63 20.58 -10.95
C PRO A 234 4.12 19.41 -11.84
N ALA A 235 3.17 18.62 -12.35
CA ALA A 235 3.43 17.36 -13.07
C ALA A 235 4.34 17.49 -14.32
N GLU A 236 4.29 18.63 -15.02
CA GLU A 236 5.16 18.89 -16.18
C GLU A 236 6.62 19.09 -15.77
N GLU A 237 6.86 19.73 -14.63
CA GLU A 237 8.19 19.95 -14.07
C GLU A 237 8.78 18.64 -13.54
N ARG A 238 7.94 17.76 -12.97
CA ARG A 238 8.33 16.40 -12.59
C ARG A 238 8.65 15.53 -13.81
N ALA A 239 7.85 15.62 -14.88
CA ALA A 239 8.11 14.89 -16.12
C ALA A 239 9.38 15.38 -16.82
N ALA A 240 9.68 16.67 -16.75
CA ALA A 240 10.95 17.23 -17.20
C ALA A 240 12.12 16.72 -16.36
N ALA A 241 12.02 16.78 -15.03
CA ALA A 241 13.06 16.31 -14.11
C ALA A 241 13.35 14.80 -14.24
N ILE A 242 12.31 13.97 -14.40
CA ILE A 242 12.44 12.51 -14.62
C ILE A 242 13.11 12.22 -15.97
N ARG A 243 12.78 12.98 -17.02
CA ARG A 243 13.46 12.87 -18.32
C ARG A 243 14.95 13.23 -18.20
N THR A 244 15.27 14.32 -17.53
CA THR A 244 16.65 14.77 -17.34
C THR A 244 17.45 13.80 -16.47
N GLU A 245 16.84 13.20 -15.44
CA GLU A 245 17.50 12.21 -14.59
C GLU A 245 17.74 10.87 -15.32
N ALA A 246 16.77 10.40 -16.12
CA ALA A 246 16.95 9.21 -16.96
C ALA A 246 18.04 9.42 -18.02
N GLU A 247 18.14 10.62 -18.59
CA GLU A 247 19.19 11.00 -19.53
C GLU A 247 20.56 11.10 -18.86
N ALA A 248 20.65 11.64 -17.64
CA ALA A 248 21.88 11.69 -16.86
C ALA A 248 22.40 10.29 -16.50
N ARG A 249 21.52 9.38 -16.07
CA ARG A 249 21.89 7.97 -15.78
C ARG A 249 22.39 7.23 -17.01
N ARG A 250 21.81 7.49 -18.19
CA ARG A 250 22.28 6.91 -19.47
C ARG A 250 23.66 7.42 -19.86
N ALA A 251 23.97 8.69 -19.62
CA ALA A 251 25.28 9.25 -19.90
C ALA A 251 26.37 8.70 -18.97
N VAL A 252 26.03 8.42 -17.71
CA VAL A 252 26.95 7.79 -16.74
C VAL A 252 27.24 6.34 -17.09
N ALA A 253 26.21 5.55 -17.38
CA ALA A 253 26.39 4.17 -17.82
C ALA A 253 27.26 4.08 -19.09
N PHE A 254 27.11 5.03 -20.02
CA PHE A 254 27.96 5.13 -21.21
C PHE A 254 29.42 5.52 -20.86
N GLY A 255 29.64 6.40 -19.89
CA GLY A 255 30.97 6.75 -19.40
C GLY A 255 31.69 5.58 -18.74
N GLU A 256 30.97 4.78 -17.96
CA GLU A 256 31.51 3.56 -17.34
C GLU A 256 31.87 2.50 -18.41
N GLU A 257 31.05 2.32 -19.44
CA GLU A 257 31.29 1.42 -20.57
C GLU A 257 32.53 1.86 -21.39
N LEU A 258 32.78 3.17 -21.50
CA LEU A 258 33.97 3.75 -22.13
C LEU A 258 35.25 3.53 -21.30
N VAL A 259 35.17 3.70 -19.98
CA VAL A 259 36.30 3.51 -19.06
C VAL A 259 36.69 2.03 -18.95
N ALA A 260 35.71 1.12 -19.03
CA ALA A 260 35.96 -0.32 -19.06
C ALA A 260 36.68 -0.79 -20.36
N GLY A 261 36.66 0.02 -21.41
CA GLY A 261 37.34 -0.28 -22.69
C GLY A 261 36.59 -1.26 -23.60
N ASP A 262 35.33 -1.58 -23.27
CA ASP A 262 34.53 -2.62 -23.92
C ASP A 262 33.86 -2.17 -25.24
N LEU A 263 34.05 -0.90 -25.63
CA LEU A 263 33.40 -0.28 -26.79
C LEU A 263 34.39 0.08 -27.90
N PRO A 264 34.17 -0.38 -29.15
CA PRO A 264 34.91 0.12 -30.30
C PRO A 264 34.69 1.64 -30.50
N VAL A 265 35.76 2.37 -30.83
CA VAL A 265 35.79 3.84 -30.95
C VAL A 265 34.67 4.39 -31.85
N LYS A 266 34.36 3.71 -32.96
CA LYS A 266 33.29 4.13 -33.89
C LYS A 266 31.90 4.10 -33.25
N ASP A 267 31.64 3.11 -32.37
CA ASP A 267 30.34 2.88 -31.75
C ASP A 267 30.19 3.78 -30.52
N ALA A 268 31.30 4.06 -29.82
CA ALA A 268 31.38 5.10 -28.81
C ALA A 268 31.06 6.49 -29.39
N LEU A 269 31.66 6.86 -30.52
CA LEU A 269 31.37 8.14 -31.17
C LEU A 269 29.89 8.26 -31.58
N ALA A 270 29.30 7.21 -32.16
CA ALA A 270 27.89 7.20 -32.54
C ALA A 270 26.93 7.33 -31.34
N LYS A 271 27.26 6.70 -30.20
CA LYS A 271 26.51 6.85 -28.94
C LYS A 271 26.64 8.27 -28.36
N LEU A 272 27.84 8.86 -28.39
CA LEU A 272 28.11 10.21 -27.88
C LEU A 272 27.31 11.30 -28.64
N TYR A 273 27.23 11.21 -29.97
CA TYR A 273 26.47 12.17 -30.79
C TYR A 273 24.95 12.13 -30.59
N ARG A 274 24.42 11.10 -29.93
CA ARG A 274 22.99 10.94 -29.61
C ARG A 274 22.64 11.47 -28.22
N LEU A 275 23.62 11.85 -27.41
CA LEU A 275 23.39 12.41 -26.07
C LEU A 275 23.08 13.92 -26.17
N PRO A 276 22.16 14.45 -25.35
CA PRO A 276 21.88 15.87 -25.31
C PRO A 276 23.12 16.66 -24.86
N ARG A 277 23.43 17.78 -25.54
CA ARG A 277 24.64 18.60 -25.26
C ARG A 277 24.75 19.09 -23.82
N GLN A 278 23.63 19.31 -23.12
CA GLN A 278 23.62 19.75 -21.72
C GLN A 278 24.16 18.67 -20.75
N VAL A 279 23.87 17.39 -21.00
CA VAL A 279 24.31 16.27 -20.15
C VAL A 279 25.82 16.01 -20.29
N VAL A 280 26.40 16.39 -21.43
CA VAL A 280 27.83 16.22 -21.72
C VAL A 280 28.69 17.32 -21.08
N LEU A 281 28.14 18.51 -20.83
CA LEU A 281 28.93 19.72 -20.50
C LEU A 281 28.63 20.38 -19.15
N THR A 282 27.48 20.13 -18.52
CA THR A 282 27.15 20.76 -17.23
C THR A 282 27.10 19.76 -16.08
N GLY A 283 27.82 20.09 -15.00
CA GLY A 283 28.14 19.20 -13.89
C GLY A 283 27.00 18.87 -12.92
N ALA A 284 27.14 17.69 -12.32
CA ALA A 284 26.46 17.16 -11.15
C ALA A 284 24.98 17.53 -10.98
N ILE A 285 24.10 16.81 -11.66
CA ILE A 285 22.68 16.73 -11.28
C ILE A 285 22.53 15.59 -10.27
N ALA A 286 21.97 15.89 -9.10
CA ALA A 286 21.58 14.90 -8.08
C ALA A 286 22.71 13.92 -7.64
N GLY A 287 23.93 14.42 -7.40
CA GLY A 287 25.03 13.60 -6.86
C GLY A 287 25.64 12.59 -7.83
N VAL A 288 25.28 12.66 -9.11
CA VAL A 288 25.82 11.80 -10.17
C VAL A 288 26.97 12.54 -10.89
N PRO A 289 28.19 11.99 -10.94
CA PRO A 289 29.34 12.66 -11.56
C PRO A 289 29.17 12.83 -13.07
N SER A 290 29.73 13.90 -13.63
CA SER A 290 29.66 14.17 -15.08
C SER A 290 30.50 13.21 -15.90
N LEU A 291 30.15 13.01 -17.18
CA LEU A 291 30.96 12.20 -18.11
C LEU A 291 32.40 12.73 -18.22
N ALA A 292 32.60 14.04 -18.15
CA ALA A 292 33.91 14.68 -18.13
C ALA A 292 34.70 14.46 -16.82
N GLU A 293 34.04 14.13 -15.70
CA GLU A 293 34.71 13.71 -14.45
C GLU A 293 35.06 12.22 -14.46
N LEU A 294 34.21 11.38 -15.04
CA LEU A 294 34.48 9.95 -15.18
C LEU A 294 35.66 9.67 -16.12
N LEU A 295 35.75 10.40 -17.25
CA LEU A 295 36.86 10.27 -18.21
C LEU A 295 38.21 10.84 -17.71
N ARG A 296 38.22 11.53 -16.56
CA ARG A 296 39.44 12.06 -15.92
C ARG A 296 40.03 11.11 -14.87
N ARG A 297 39.30 10.07 -14.47
CA ARG A 297 39.77 9.01 -13.56
C ARG A 297 40.39 7.87 -14.37
#